data_AF-A0A9D5K8C0-F1
#
_entry.id   AF-A0A9D5K8C0-F1
#
_cell.length_a   1.000
_cell.length_b   1.000
_cell.length_c   1.000
_cell.angle_alpha   90.00
_cell.angle_beta   90.00
_cell.angle_gamma   90.00
#
_symmetry.space_group_name_H-M   'P 1'
#
loop_
_entity.id
_entity.type
_entity.pdbx_description
1 polymer ?
#
loop_
_entity_poly.entity_id
_entity_poly.type
_entity_poly.pdbx_seq_one_letter_code
_entity_poly.pdbx_strand_id
1 'polypeptide(L)'
;LSYEIISLGDRVRVARNAAVSFLEMSDPNSVHWVEAARRSDRISIHSALIDVARHLEDSLWTQDWINILTSATLTVGKSFTFTAGRTGFRGKTLRLGSPFDYERNALCYVAHDLPPPQSSLWLGKLQERVEQLIDASDGRALVLFTSYATLNKTVDELEESLSDKHTVLVQGRTTRNKLLEEFREDTSSVLFATTSFWEGVDIPGEALVLLIITRLPFEVPDDPRSEAILEGYRSRGQEPFTVYQLPVSVLRFRQGIGRLIRRDADYGVIAVLDSRIAKKAYGRLFMESLPPAPVAFNLFEVQRFFTNH
;
A
#
# COMPACT_ATOMS: atom_id res chain seq x y z
N LEU A 1 -12.12 -10.69 38.11
CA LEU A 1 -12.33 -9.53 39.03
C LEU A 1 -11.14 -8.58 39.16
N SER A 2 -10.02 -8.93 39.82
CA SER A 2 -8.91 -7.96 40.04
C SER A 2 -8.26 -7.47 38.73
N TYR A 3 -7.97 -8.39 37.80
CA TYR A 3 -7.40 -8.07 36.49
C TYR A 3 -8.34 -7.22 35.62
N GLU A 4 -9.65 -7.52 35.65
CA GLU A 4 -10.66 -6.76 34.90
C GLU A 4 -10.80 -5.33 35.43
N ILE A 5 -10.74 -5.13 36.76
CA ILE A 5 -10.78 -3.80 37.37
C ILE A 5 -9.52 -2.99 37.00
N ILE A 6 -8.33 -3.61 37.01
CA ILE A 6 -7.08 -2.96 36.59
C ILE A 6 -7.17 -2.54 35.12
N SER A 7 -7.59 -3.46 34.24
CA SER A 7 -7.79 -3.19 32.81
C SER A 7 -8.78 -2.04 32.58
N LEU A 8 -9.90 -2.01 33.32
CA LEU A 8 -10.87 -0.93 33.23
C LEU A 8 -10.27 0.41 33.69
N GLY A 9 -9.51 0.40 34.79
CA GLY A 9 -8.81 1.58 35.31
C GLY A 9 -7.80 2.15 34.32
N ASP A 10 -7.05 1.30 33.63
CA ASP A 10 -6.11 1.72 32.58
C ASP A 10 -6.84 2.33 31.40
N ARG A 11 -7.96 1.75 30.95
CA ARG A 11 -8.80 2.34 29.89
C ARG A 11 -9.33 3.73 30.27
N VAL A 12 -9.78 3.91 31.51
CA VAL A 12 -10.20 5.23 32.01
C VAL A 12 -9.04 6.22 32.03
N ARG A 13 -7.84 5.79 32.46
CA ARG A 13 -6.65 6.64 32.47
C ARG A 13 -6.25 7.08 31.06
N VAL A 14 -6.29 6.17 30.09
CA VAL A 14 -6.03 6.47 28.67
C VAL A 14 -7.06 7.46 28.13
N ALA A 15 -8.36 7.23 28.38
CA ALA A 15 -9.42 8.13 27.92
C ALA A 15 -9.30 9.53 28.53
N ARG A 16 -9.00 9.62 29.83
CA ARG A 16 -8.73 10.91 30.51
C ARG A 16 -7.54 11.62 29.88
N ASN A 17 -6.42 10.94 29.69
CA ASN A 17 -5.22 11.54 29.12
C ASN A 17 -5.45 12.01 27.68
N ALA A 18 -6.22 11.24 26.88
CA ALA A 18 -6.59 11.65 25.53
C ALA A 18 -7.46 12.91 25.53
N ALA A 19 -8.44 13.01 26.45
CA ALA A 19 -9.29 14.19 26.58
C ALA A 19 -8.48 15.42 27.03
N VAL A 20 -7.59 15.28 28.01
CA VAL A 20 -6.71 16.36 28.47
C VAL A 20 -5.78 16.82 27.34
N SER A 21 -5.10 15.89 26.66
CA SER A 21 -4.24 16.20 25.52
C SER A 21 -4.98 16.96 24.42
N PHE A 22 -6.21 16.55 24.10
CA PHE A 22 -7.03 17.22 23.08
C PHE A 22 -7.49 18.62 23.52
N LEU A 23 -7.82 18.82 24.80
CA LEU A 23 -8.27 20.11 25.33
C LEU A 23 -7.13 21.11 25.49
N GLU A 24 -5.95 20.63 25.88
CA GLU A 24 -4.78 21.48 26.12
C GLU A 24 -4.04 21.82 24.82
N MET A 25 -4.02 20.90 23.84
CA MET A 25 -3.29 21.04 22.56
C MET A 25 -1.85 21.54 22.74
N SER A 26 -1.20 21.12 23.83
CA SER A 26 0.05 21.72 24.33
C SER A 26 1.31 21.02 23.79
N ASP A 27 1.19 19.78 23.30
CA ASP A 27 2.30 19.03 22.74
C ASP A 27 2.51 19.39 21.26
N PRO A 28 3.60 20.09 20.89
CA PRO A 28 3.89 20.45 19.50
C PRO A 28 4.19 19.25 18.59
N ASN A 29 4.39 18.06 19.17
CA ASN A 29 4.51 16.80 18.44
C ASN A 29 3.17 16.06 18.30
N SER A 30 2.05 16.67 18.68
CA SER A 30 0.72 16.10 18.53
C SER A 30 -0.15 16.93 17.59
N VAL A 31 -1.06 16.25 16.91
CA VAL A 31 -2.05 16.83 16.01
C VAL A 31 -3.43 16.39 16.44
N HIS A 32 -4.39 17.31 16.31
CA HIS A 32 -5.74 17.13 16.81
C HIS A 32 -6.75 17.42 15.71
N TRP A 33 -7.79 16.61 15.62
CA TRP A 33 -8.88 16.85 14.69
C TRP A 33 -10.21 16.33 15.24
N VAL A 34 -11.30 16.81 14.66
CA VAL A 34 -12.66 16.41 14.98
C VAL A 34 -13.28 15.78 13.74
N GLU A 35 -13.93 14.64 13.93
CA GLU A 35 -14.73 14.00 12.89
C GLU A 35 -16.21 14.04 13.29
N ALA A 36 -17.03 14.59 12.40
CA ALA A 36 -18.47 14.55 12.51
C ALA A 36 -19.01 13.59 11.45
N ALA A 37 -19.71 12.54 11.88
CA ALA A 37 -20.29 11.58 10.95
C ALA A 37 -21.42 12.23 10.15
N ARG A 38 -21.36 12.18 8.81
CA ARG A 38 -22.37 12.80 7.93
C ARG A 38 -23.82 12.30 8.13
N ARG A 39 -24.01 11.15 8.80
CA ARG A 39 -25.30 10.48 9.00
C ARG A 39 -25.63 10.17 10.46
N SER A 40 -24.85 10.70 11.41
CA SER A 40 -25.16 10.55 12.84
C SER A 40 -24.65 11.76 13.62
N ASP A 41 -25.31 12.12 14.71
CA ASP A 41 -24.87 13.19 15.62
C ASP A 41 -23.63 12.81 16.45
N ARG A 42 -22.95 11.72 16.09
CA ARG A 42 -21.72 11.27 16.73
C ARG A 42 -20.55 12.14 16.26
N ILE A 43 -19.98 12.85 17.21
CA ILE A 43 -18.72 13.57 17.07
C ILE A 43 -17.62 12.75 17.76
N SER A 44 -16.49 12.57 17.09
CA SER A 44 -15.28 12.01 17.69
C SER A 44 -14.14 13.00 17.64
N ILE A 45 -13.41 13.10 18.75
CA ILE A 45 -12.20 13.89 18.88
C ILE A 45 -11.00 12.96 18.83
N HIS A 46 -9.93 13.41 18.18
CA HIS A 46 -8.76 12.58 17.93
C HIS A 46 -7.48 13.35 18.26
N SER A 47 -6.50 12.64 18.80
CA SER A 47 -5.14 13.14 19.05
C SER A 47 -4.16 12.09 18.54
N ALA A 48 -3.18 12.50 17.74
CA ALA A 48 -2.14 11.61 17.23
C ALA A 48 -0.76 12.28 17.26
N LEU A 49 0.27 11.49 17.52
CA LEU A 49 1.65 11.96 17.45
C LEU A 49 2.10 12.09 15.99
N ILE A 50 2.76 13.20 15.68
CA ILE A 50 3.44 13.41 14.40
C ILE A 50 4.66 12.49 14.32
N ASP A 51 5.48 12.48 15.37
CA ASP A 51 6.65 11.62 15.53
C ASP A 51 6.51 10.69 16.75
N VAL A 52 6.72 9.39 16.53
CA VAL A 52 6.66 8.35 17.57
C VAL A 52 8.06 7.91 18.01
N ALA A 53 9.12 8.38 17.37
CA ALA A 53 10.49 7.92 17.57
C ALA A 53 10.92 8.00 19.03
N ARG A 54 10.71 9.15 19.68
CA ARG A 54 11.08 9.34 21.10
C ARG A 54 10.30 8.42 22.03
N HIS A 55 9.01 8.25 21.79
CA HIS A 55 8.16 7.36 22.59
C HIS A 55 8.63 5.90 22.48
N LEU A 56 8.99 5.46 21.27
CA LEU A 56 9.53 4.12 21.04
C LEU A 56 10.94 3.96 21.62
N GLU A 57 11.78 5.00 21.55
CA GLU A 57 13.10 5.03 22.17
C GLU A 57 12.99 4.78 23.67
N ASP A 58 12.21 5.61 24.36
CA ASP A 58 12.02 5.53 25.81
C ASP A 58 11.31 4.23 26.25
N SER A 59 10.36 3.73 25.45
CA SER A 59 9.50 2.60 25.86
C SER A 59 9.98 1.22 25.40
N LEU A 60 10.79 1.15 24.34
CA LEU A 60 11.23 -0.12 23.74
C LEU A 60 12.75 -0.19 23.63
N TRP A 61 13.39 0.81 23.02
CA TRP A 61 14.80 0.71 22.63
C TRP A 61 15.78 0.84 23.79
N THR A 62 15.44 1.62 24.82
CA THR A 62 16.30 1.86 26.00
C THR A 62 16.03 0.90 27.16
N GLN A 63 15.10 -0.03 27.00
CA GLN A 63 14.79 -1.04 28.03
C GLN A 63 15.86 -2.14 28.07
N ASP A 64 15.92 -2.91 29.15
CA ASP A 64 16.99 -3.89 29.44
C ASP A 64 16.95 -5.18 28.57
N TRP A 65 16.26 -5.18 27.43
CA TRP A 65 16.15 -6.32 26.53
C TRP A 65 16.83 -6.10 25.18
N ILE A 66 17.15 -7.20 24.49
CA ILE A 66 17.69 -7.15 23.13
C ILE A 66 16.55 -6.93 22.15
N ASN A 67 16.61 -5.81 21.43
CA ASN A 67 15.62 -5.43 20.42
C ASN A 67 16.05 -5.86 19.01
N ILE A 68 15.19 -6.59 18.30
CA ILE A 68 15.38 -6.95 16.88
C ILE A 68 14.19 -6.41 16.08
N LEU A 69 14.45 -5.48 15.17
CA LEU A 69 13.46 -4.98 14.21
C LEU A 69 13.70 -5.63 12.85
N THR A 70 12.74 -6.45 12.39
CA THR A 70 12.83 -7.16 11.11
C THR A 70 11.54 -6.99 10.29
N SER A 71 11.70 -6.82 8.98
CA SER A 71 10.61 -6.82 8.00
C SER A 71 11.21 -6.81 6.58
N ALA A 72 10.45 -7.31 5.60
CA ALA A 72 10.82 -7.31 4.19
C ALA A 72 10.92 -5.89 3.57
N THR A 73 10.35 -4.88 4.22
CA THR A 73 10.13 -3.55 3.65
C THR A 73 10.61 -2.41 4.54
N LEU A 74 11.71 -2.57 5.28
CA LEU A 74 12.22 -1.50 6.15
C LEU A 74 13.02 -0.40 5.41
N THR A 75 13.42 -0.61 4.15
CA THR A 75 14.30 0.32 3.43
C THR A 75 13.58 1.14 2.36
N VAL A 76 13.93 2.41 2.25
CA VAL A 76 13.57 3.31 1.14
C VAL A 76 14.86 3.67 0.41
N GLY A 77 14.90 3.52 -0.92
CA GLY A 77 16.12 3.83 -1.70
C GLY A 77 17.36 3.11 -1.16
N LYS A 78 17.20 1.83 -0.78
CA LYS A 78 18.27 0.99 -0.19
C LYS A 78 18.78 1.44 1.19
N SER A 79 18.17 2.43 1.83
CA SER A 79 18.56 2.96 3.14
C SER A 79 17.51 2.71 4.23
N PHE A 80 17.97 2.45 5.46
CA PHE A 80 17.13 2.36 6.66
C PHE A 80 16.85 3.73 7.31
N THR A 81 17.47 4.83 6.83
CA THR A 81 17.42 6.15 7.47
C THR A 81 15.99 6.61 7.78
N PHE A 82 15.07 6.45 6.82
CA PHE A 82 13.68 6.85 7.02
C PHE A 82 13.02 6.08 8.16
N THR A 83 13.08 4.74 8.12
CA THR A 83 12.44 3.88 9.13
C THR A 83 13.11 4.01 10.50
N ALA A 84 14.45 4.09 10.54
CA ALA A 84 15.21 4.34 11.76
C ALA A 84 14.82 5.69 12.38
N GLY A 85 14.72 6.75 11.56
CA GLY A 85 14.26 8.07 12.00
C GLY A 85 12.84 8.04 12.56
N ARG A 86 11.90 7.36 11.88
CA ARG A 86 10.50 7.23 12.32
C ARG A 86 10.31 6.41 13.59
N THR A 87 11.19 5.44 13.81
CA THR A 87 11.08 4.52 14.95
C THR A 87 11.97 4.92 16.11
N GLY A 88 12.98 5.77 15.91
CA GLY A 88 14.02 6.04 16.92
C GLY A 88 15.06 4.92 17.04
N PHE A 89 15.06 3.95 16.12
CA PHE A 89 15.97 2.81 16.18
C PHE A 89 17.42 3.22 15.82
N ARG A 90 18.38 2.99 16.71
CA ARG A 90 19.81 3.32 16.54
C ARG A 90 20.75 2.10 16.48
N GLY A 91 20.19 0.90 16.30
CA GLY A 91 20.98 -0.33 16.26
C GLY A 91 21.73 -0.56 14.94
N LYS A 92 22.48 -1.67 14.88
CA LYS A 92 23.10 -2.15 13.63
C LYS A 92 22.03 -2.50 12.60
N THR A 93 22.29 -2.22 11.33
CA THR A 93 21.37 -2.50 10.23
C THR A 93 21.96 -3.53 9.27
N LEU A 94 21.12 -4.40 8.74
CA LEU A 94 21.48 -5.41 7.75
C LEU A 94 20.33 -5.56 6.76
N ARG A 95 20.63 -5.46 5.48
CA ARG A 95 19.65 -5.74 4.41
C ARG A 95 20.03 -7.05 3.73
N LEU A 96 19.08 -7.98 3.73
CA LEU A 96 19.18 -9.24 3.00
C LEU A 96 18.37 -9.14 1.70
N GLY A 97 18.86 -9.81 0.65
CA GLY A 97 18.13 -9.96 -0.61
C GLY A 97 16.98 -10.96 -0.51
N SER A 98 16.19 -11.06 -1.57
CA SER A 98 15.20 -12.14 -1.71
C SER A 98 15.92 -13.47 -2.00
N PRO A 99 15.44 -14.60 -1.45
CA PRO A 99 15.91 -15.92 -1.86
C PRO A 99 15.34 -16.39 -3.23
N PHE A 100 14.30 -15.73 -3.75
CA PHE A 100 13.59 -16.15 -4.97
C PHE A 100 14.24 -15.64 -6.27
N ASP A 101 14.13 -16.44 -7.34
CA ASP A 101 14.62 -16.11 -8.69
C ASP A 101 13.65 -15.19 -9.44
N TYR A 102 13.66 -13.90 -9.06
CA TYR A 102 12.89 -12.88 -9.75
C TYR A 102 13.32 -12.64 -11.20
N GLU A 103 14.56 -12.98 -11.56
CA GLU A 103 15.07 -12.72 -12.90
C GLU A 103 14.37 -13.60 -13.94
N ARG A 104 14.05 -14.84 -13.56
CA ARG A 104 13.33 -15.80 -14.40
C ARG A 104 11.84 -15.79 -14.18
N ASN A 105 11.40 -15.73 -12.92
CA ASN A 105 10.01 -15.96 -12.57
C ASN A 105 9.16 -14.69 -12.54
N ALA A 106 9.73 -13.51 -12.73
CA ALA A 106 8.96 -12.28 -12.69
C ALA A 106 9.28 -11.32 -13.84
N LEU A 107 8.29 -10.52 -14.20
CA LEU A 107 8.44 -9.36 -15.07
C LEU A 107 7.85 -8.13 -14.41
N CYS A 108 8.58 -7.02 -14.41
CA CYS A 108 8.04 -5.73 -14.02
C CYS A 108 7.62 -4.96 -15.27
N TYR A 109 6.33 -4.68 -15.41
CA TYR A 109 5.81 -3.89 -16.50
C TYR A 109 5.52 -2.46 -16.07
N VAL A 110 6.04 -1.48 -16.81
CA VAL A 110 5.84 -0.04 -16.55
C VAL A 110 5.18 0.62 -17.74
N ALA A 111 3.93 1.04 -17.57
CA ALA A 111 3.15 1.71 -18.62
C ALA A 111 3.48 3.21 -18.71
N HIS A 112 4.71 3.50 -19.17
CA HIS A 112 5.22 4.86 -19.34
C HIS A 112 4.44 5.68 -20.40
N ASP A 113 3.78 4.99 -21.33
CA ASP A 113 3.00 5.53 -22.44
C ASP A 113 1.64 6.09 -22.00
N LEU A 114 1.11 5.65 -20.86
CA LEU A 114 -0.19 6.11 -20.38
C LEU A 114 -0.19 7.62 -20.04
N PRO A 115 -1.32 8.31 -20.26
CA PRO A 115 -1.52 9.68 -19.77
C PRO A 115 -1.29 9.75 -18.24
N PRO A 116 -0.88 10.91 -17.69
CA PRO A 116 -0.79 11.07 -16.25
C PRO A 116 -2.20 11.02 -15.61
N PRO A 117 -2.35 10.63 -14.33
CA PRO A 117 -3.66 10.52 -13.66
C PRO A 117 -4.54 11.78 -13.65
N GLN A 118 -3.97 12.95 -13.92
CA GLN A 118 -4.69 14.22 -14.03
C GLN A 118 -5.32 14.46 -15.41
N SER A 119 -4.98 13.65 -16.42
CA SER A 119 -5.50 13.78 -17.77
C SER A 119 -6.93 13.23 -17.86
N SER A 120 -7.80 13.90 -18.62
CA SER A 120 -9.15 13.39 -18.93
C SER A 120 -9.13 12.08 -19.73
N LEU A 121 -8.06 11.81 -20.48
CA LEU A 121 -7.89 10.58 -21.27
C LEU A 121 -7.37 9.40 -20.44
N TRP A 122 -6.96 9.65 -19.19
CA TRP A 122 -6.30 8.63 -18.36
C TRP A 122 -7.20 7.44 -18.07
N LEU A 123 -8.46 7.66 -17.68
CA LEU A 123 -9.35 6.58 -17.25
C LEU A 123 -9.61 5.57 -18.37
N GLY A 124 -9.94 6.05 -19.58
CA GLY A 124 -10.15 5.18 -20.75
C GLY A 124 -8.91 4.38 -21.12
N LYS A 125 -7.73 5.02 -21.11
CA LYS A 125 -6.46 4.33 -21.39
C LYS A 125 -6.01 3.38 -20.28
N LEU A 126 -6.38 3.66 -19.03
CA LEU A 126 -6.19 2.74 -17.93
C LEU A 126 -7.06 1.49 -18.12
N GLN A 127 -8.36 1.67 -18.40
CA GLN A 127 -9.31 0.57 -18.62
C GLN A 127 -8.84 -0.35 -19.75
N GLU A 128 -8.49 0.23 -20.91
CA GLU A 128 -7.96 -0.52 -22.07
C GLU A 128 -6.71 -1.34 -21.69
N ARG A 129 -5.77 -0.74 -20.94
CA ARG A 129 -4.54 -1.43 -20.54
C ARG A 129 -4.79 -2.50 -19.48
N VAL A 130 -5.76 -2.30 -18.58
CA VAL A 130 -6.14 -3.30 -17.57
C VAL A 130 -6.72 -4.53 -18.26
N GLU A 131 -7.66 -4.35 -19.20
CA GLU A 131 -8.25 -5.44 -19.98
C GLU A 131 -7.18 -6.23 -20.76
N GLN A 132 -6.32 -5.53 -21.50
CA GLN A 132 -5.19 -6.13 -22.23
C GLN A 132 -4.27 -6.98 -21.37
N LEU A 133 -4.04 -6.57 -20.12
CA LEU A 133 -3.18 -7.30 -19.19
C LEU A 133 -3.92 -8.51 -18.61
N ILE A 134 -5.20 -8.37 -18.28
CA ILE A 134 -6.04 -9.49 -17.80
C ILE A 134 -6.15 -10.58 -18.87
N ASP A 135 -6.36 -10.21 -20.13
CA ASP A 135 -6.38 -11.16 -21.24
C ASP A 135 -5.02 -11.87 -21.39
N ALA A 136 -3.90 -11.16 -21.17
CA ALA A 136 -2.57 -11.75 -21.27
C ALA A 136 -2.28 -12.78 -20.16
N SER A 137 -2.88 -12.62 -18.98
CA SER A 137 -2.72 -13.55 -17.85
C SER A 137 -3.86 -14.58 -17.72
N ASP A 138 -4.87 -14.51 -18.59
CA ASP A 138 -6.09 -15.33 -18.53
C ASP A 138 -6.75 -15.27 -17.15
N GLY A 139 -7.02 -14.05 -16.67
CA GLY A 139 -7.46 -13.82 -15.29
C GLY A 139 -6.29 -13.87 -14.30
N ARG A 140 -6.47 -14.49 -13.13
CA ARG A 140 -5.45 -14.61 -12.05
C ARG A 140 -4.85 -13.26 -11.66
N ALA A 141 -5.69 -12.24 -11.70
CA ALA A 141 -5.28 -10.85 -11.67
C ALA A 141 -5.83 -10.14 -10.43
N LEU A 142 -4.96 -9.43 -9.71
CA LEU A 142 -5.34 -8.49 -8.66
C LEU A 142 -5.09 -7.07 -9.16
N VAL A 143 -6.17 -6.29 -9.30
CA VAL A 143 -6.13 -4.91 -9.76
C VAL A 143 -6.33 -3.97 -8.57
N LEU A 144 -5.26 -3.24 -8.22
CA LEU A 144 -5.23 -2.35 -7.07
C LEU A 144 -5.46 -0.88 -7.45
N PHE A 145 -6.47 -0.29 -6.83
CA PHE A 145 -6.86 1.11 -6.99
C PHE A 145 -6.57 1.95 -5.75
N THR A 146 -6.28 3.24 -5.94
CA THR A 146 -6.17 4.19 -4.81
C THR A 146 -7.51 4.76 -4.39
N SER A 147 -8.61 4.49 -5.11
CA SER A 147 -9.95 4.96 -4.75
C SER A 147 -11.05 4.02 -5.24
N TYR A 148 -12.15 3.95 -4.49
CA TYR A 148 -13.37 3.24 -4.92
C TYR A 148 -13.99 3.87 -6.17
N ALA A 149 -13.87 5.19 -6.34
CA ALA A 149 -14.44 5.87 -7.50
C ALA A 149 -13.83 5.38 -8.82
N THR A 150 -12.49 5.25 -8.89
CA THR A 150 -11.82 4.70 -10.07
C THR A 150 -12.09 3.20 -10.23
N LEU A 151 -12.10 2.46 -9.12
CA LEU A 151 -12.39 1.03 -9.10
C LEU A 151 -13.77 0.76 -9.72
N ASN A 152 -14.83 1.39 -9.21
CA ASN A 152 -16.19 1.19 -9.69
C ASN A 152 -16.32 1.57 -11.16
N LYS A 153 -15.80 2.73 -11.59
CA LYS A 153 -15.82 3.12 -13.01
C LYS A 153 -15.09 2.14 -13.93
N THR A 154 -14.02 1.51 -13.45
CA THR A 154 -13.27 0.51 -14.23
C THR A 154 -14.06 -0.78 -14.33
N VAL A 155 -14.66 -1.22 -13.23
CA VAL A 155 -15.54 -2.41 -13.21
C VAL A 155 -16.77 -2.19 -14.10
N ASP A 156 -17.45 -1.05 -13.97
CA ASP A 156 -18.66 -0.73 -14.75
C ASP A 156 -18.39 -0.77 -16.27
N GLU A 157 -17.17 -0.45 -16.71
CA GLU A 157 -16.76 -0.52 -18.13
C GLU A 157 -16.39 -1.93 -18.58
N LEU A 158 -15.66 -2.69 -17.74
CA LEU A 158 -15.04 -3.94 -18.16
C LEU A 158 -15.86 -5.19 -17.79
N GLU A 159 -16.78 -5.11 -16.83
CA GLU A 159 -17.43 -6.28 -16.25
C GLU A 159 -18.18 -7.12 -17.27
N GLU A 160 -18.89 -6.49 -18.23
CA GLU A 160 -19.59 -7.22 -19.29
C GLU A 160 -18.62 -8.06 -20.12
N SER A 161 -17.55 -7.45 -20.62
CA SER A 161 -16.53 -8.14 -21.43
C SER A 161 -15.76 -9.24 -20.66
N LEU A 162 -15.49 -9.01 -19.38
CA LEU A 162 -14.72 -9.94 -18.55
C LEU A 162 -15.56 -11.12 -18.08
N SER A 163 -16.85 -10.93 -17.83
CA SER A 163 -17.74 -11.97 -17.30
C SER A 163 -17.96 -13.13 -18.28
N ASP A 164 -17.67 -12.93 -19.56
CA ASP A 164 -17.70 -13.99 -20.58
C ASP A 164 -16.62 -15.05 -20.37
N LYS A 165 -15.51 -14.71 -19.71
CA LYS A 165 -14.34 -15.59 -19.52
C LYS A 165 -13.90 -15.78 -18.08
N HIS A 166 -14.21 -14.82 -17.20
CA HIS A 166 -13.60 -14.70 -15.87
C HIS A 166 -14.64 -14.37 -14.81
N THR A 167 -14.45 -14.89 -13.61
CA THR A 167 -15.22 -14.44 -12.44
C THR A 167 -14.71 -13.07 -11.99
N VAL A 168 -15.59 -12.05 -12.04
CA VAL A 168 -15.26 -10.69 -11.62
C VAL A 168 -15.58 -10.48 -10.14
N LEU A 169 -14.52 -10.38 -9.33
CA LEU A 169 -14.59 -10.17 -7.88
C LEU A 169 -14.31 -8.69 -7.55
N VAL A 170 -15.16 -8.07 -6.72
CA VAL A 170 -15.10 -6.62 -6.48
C VAL A 170 -15.20 -6.28 -5.00
N GLN A 171 -14.20 -5.56 -4.48
CA GLN A 171 -14.23 -5.05 -3.12
C GLN A 171 -15.44 -4.14 -2.90
N GLY A 172 -16.21 -4.42 -1.83
CA GLY A 172 -17.39 -3.66 -1.46
C GLY A 172 -18.71 -4.34 -1.85
N ARG A 173 -18.69 -5.36 -2.72
CA ARG A 173 -19.87 -6.17 -3.04
C ARG A 173 -20.12 -7.30 -2.04
N THR A 174 -19.06 -7.86 -1.44
CA THR A 174 -19.15 -8.87 -0.37
C THR A 174 -18.05 -8.65 0.67
N THR A 175 -18.01 -9.53 1.68
CA THR A 175 -17.01 -9.44 2.75
C THR A 175 -15.61 -9.74 2.22
N ARG A 176 -14.60 -9.11 2.85
CA ARG A 176 -13.18 -9.34 2.51
C ARG A 176 -12.79 -10.81 2.55
N ASN A 177 -13.23 -11.54 3.57
CA ASN A 177 -12.89 -12.95 3.72
C ASN A 177 -13.45 -13.78 2.57
N LYS A 178 -14.71 -13.55 2.20
CA LYS A 178 -15.37 -14.26 1.09
C LYS A 178 -14.71 -13.95 -0.26
N LEU A 179 -14.38 -12.69 -0.54
CA LEU A 179 -13.63 -12.33 -1.77
C LEU A 179 -12.28 -13.06 -1.85
N LEU A 180 -11.57 -13.15 -0.72
CA LEU A 180 -10.29 -13.82 -0.67
C LEU A 180 -10.40 -15.34 -0.73
N GLU A 181 -11.51 -15.91 -0.31
CA GLU A 181 -11.79 -17.34 -0.46
C GLU A 181 -12.04 -17.66 -1.94
N GLU A 182 -13.01 -16.96 -2.56
CA GLU A 182 -13.35 -17.10 -3.98
C GLU A 182 -12.14 -16.88 -4.88
N PHE A 183 -11.36 -15.81 -4.64
CA PHE A 183 -10.17 -15.52 -5.45
C PHE A 183 -9.09 -16.60 -5.34
N ARG A 184 -9.01 -17.32 -4.22
CA ARG A 184 -8.02 -18.40 -4.05
C ARG A 184 -8.45 -19.71 -4.70
N GLU A 185 -9.76 -19.95 -4.79
CA GLU A 185 -10.32 -21.19 -5.33
C GLU A 185 -10.49 -21.11 -6.84
N ASP A 186 -10.73 -19.93 -7.39
CA ASP A 186 -10.94 -19.71 -8.82
C ASP A 186 -9.73 -19.06 -9.50
N THR A 187 -8.93 -19.89 -10.16
CA THR A 187 -7.77 -19.46 -10.95
C THR A 187 -8.14 -18.81 -12.29
N SER A 188 -9.41 -18.55 -12.58
CA SER A 188 -9.82 -17.70 -13.72
C SER A 188 -10.25 -16.30 -13.26
N SER A 189 -10.31 -16.06 -11.96
CA SER A 189 -10.92 -14.87 -11.40
C SER A 189 -10.04 -13.62 -11.51
N VAL A 190 -10.70 -12.45 -11.50
CA VAL A 190 -10.07 -11.13 -11.45
C VAL A 190 -10.63 -10.38 -10.25
N LEU A 191 -9.74 -9.95 -9.36
CA LEU A 191 -10.10 -9.21 -8.16
C LEU A 191 -9.78 -7.72 -8.31
N PHE A 192 -10.82 -6.89 -8.35
CA PHE A 192 -10.75 -5.44 -8.30
C PHE A 192 -10.85 -4.97 -6.84
N ALA A 193 -9.77 -4.38 -6.34
CA ALA A 193 -9.69 -3.97 -4.95
C ALA A 193 -8.91 -2.67 -4.76
N THR A 194 -9.07 -2.02 -3.60
CA THR A 194 -8.27 -0.87 -3.22
C THR A 194 -6.92 -1.30 -2.64
N THR A 195 -5.94 -0.41 -2.69
CA THR A 195 -4.58 -0.63 -2.15
C THR A 195 -4.51 -0.99 -0.66
N SER A 196 -5.58 -0.83 0.12
CA SER A 196 -5.64 -1.29 1.51
C SER A 196 -6.13 -2.75 1.63
N PHE A 197 -6.81 -3.28 0.62
CA PHE A 197 -7.44 -4.60 0.67
C PHE A 197 -6.43 -5.74 0.82
N TRP A 198 -5.25 -5.56 0.23
CA TRP A 198 -4.24 -6.61 0.11
C TRP A 198 -3.26 -6.62 1.32
N GLU A 199 -3.35 -5.65 2.25
CA GLU A 199 -2.51 -5.59 3.44
C GLU A 199 -2.77 -6.79 4.37
N GLY A 200 -1.75 -7.64 4.59
CA GLY A 200 -1.85 -8.80 5.47
C GLY A 200 -2.54 -10.02 4.84
N VAL A 201 -2.69 -10.05 3.52
CA VAL A 201 -3.26 -11.18 2.78
C VAL A 201 -2.17 -12.04 2.15
N ASP A 202 -2.31 -13.35 2.30
CA ASP A 202 -1.58 -14.36 1.53
C ASP A 202 -2.54 -15.08 0.56
N ILE A 203 -2.28 -15.01 -0.74
CA ILE A 203 -3.09 -15.59 -1.84
C ILE A 203 -2.26 -16.62 -2.63
N PRO A 204 -2.39 -17.94 -2.51
CA PRO A 204 -1.47 -18.92 -3.13
C PRO A 204 -1.11 -18.66 -4.61
N GLY A 205 0.12 -19.01 -5.00
CA GLY A 205 0.78 -18.57 -6.24
C GLY A 205 0.04 -18.78 -7.57
N GLU A 206 -0.74 -19.86 -7.73
CA GLU A 206 -1.48 -20.11 -8.98
C GLU A 206 -2.68 -19.18 -9.16
N ALA A 207 -3.27 -18.69 -8.06
CA ALA A 207 -4.41 -17.79 -8.10
C ALA A 207 -4.03 -16.33 -8.42
N LEU A 208 -2.74 -15.98 -8.26
CA LEU A 208 -2.24 -14.63 -8.50
C LEU A 208 -0.92 -14.66 -9.28
N VAL A 209 -1.01 -14.49 -10.60
CA VAL A 209 0.16 -14.33 -11.48
C VAL A 209 0.25 -12.93 -12.08
N LEU A 210 -0.78 -12.09 -11.91
CA LEU A 210 -0.76 -10.70 -12.36
C LEU A 210 -1.17 -9.74 -11.26
N LEU A 211 -0.26 -8.85 -10.87
CA LEU A 211 -0.54 -7.73 -9.97
C LEU A 211 -0.54 -6.42 -10.74
N ILE A 212 -1.70 -5.77 -10.84
CA ILE A 212 -1.82 -4.44 -11.46
C ILE A 212 -1.92 -3.37 -10.38
N ILE A 213 -0.99 -2.42 -10.39
CA ILE A 213 -1.01 -1.20 -9.57
C ILE A 213 -1.40 -0.05 -10.48
N THR A 214 -2.66 0.38 -10.40
CA THR A 214 -3.22 1.40 -11.31
C THR A 214 -2.64 2.80 -11.05
N ARG A 215 -2.22 3.07 -9.82
CA ARG A 215 -1.64 4.35 -9.39
C ARG A 215 -0.66 4.16 -8.25
N LEU A 216 0.41 4.95 -8.22
CA LEU A 216 1.34 4.97 -7.09
C LEU A 216 0.60 5.29 -5.77
N PRO A 217 0.86 4.55 -4.67
CA PRO A 217 0.07 4.58 -3.44
C PRO A 217 0.40 5.79 -2.55
N PHE A 218 0.20 6.99 -3.09
CA PHE A 218 0.21 8.22 -2.31
C PHE A 218 -1.04 8.32 -1.44
N GLU A 219 -0.89 8.85 -0.23
CA GLU A 219 -2.01 9.12 0.67
C GLU A 219 -3.03 10.05 0.02
N VAL A 220 -4.30 9.79 0.30
CA VAL A 220 -5.39 10.68 -0.12
C VAL A 220 -5.30 11.94 0.75
N PRO A 221 -5.24 13.14 0.14
CA PRO A 221 -5.10 14.39 0.90
C PRO A 221 -6.25 14.64 1.89
N ASP A 222 -7.45 14.13 1.60
CA ASP A 222 -8.68 14.42 2.35
C ASP A 222 -8.85 13.59 3.64
N ASP A 223 -7.84 12.82 4.05
CA ASP A 223 -7.80 12.15 5.35
C ASP A 223 -7.36 13.15 6.44
N PRO A 224 -8.22 13.51 7.42
CA PRO A 224 -7.90 14.53 8.42
C PRO A 224 -6.62 14.21 9.21
N ARG A 225 -6.38 12.93 9.49
CA ARG A 225 -5.15 12.49 10.17
C ARG A 225 -3.92 12.77 9.32
N SER A 226 -3.95 12.39 8.05
CA SER A 226 -2.86 12.63 7.10
C SER A 226 -2.61 14.13 6.95
N GLU A 227 -3.65 14.93 6.73
CA GLU A 227 -3.53 16.39 6.62
C GLU A 227 -2.86 17.01 7.85
N ALA A 228 -3.30 16.61 9.05
CA ALA A 228 -2.76 17.14 10.28
C ALA A 228 -1.28 16.75 10.48
N ILE A 229 -0.89 15.51 10.15
CA ILE A 229 0.52 15.08 10.16
C ILE A 229 1.35 15.94 9.18
N LEU A 230 0.86 16.18 7.96
CA LEU A 230 1.56 16.99 6.97
C LEU A 230 1.75 18.42 7.47
N GLU A 231 0.73 19.01 8.09
CA GLU A 231 0.83 20.34 8.70
C GLU A 231 1.87 20.38 9.83
N GLY A 232 1.94 19.31 10.64
CA GLY A 232 2.99 19.14 11.64
C GLY A 232 4.42 19.12 11.08
N TYR A 233 4.62 18.60 9.85
CA TYR A 233 5.91 18.71 9.17
C TYR A 233 6.16 20.12 8.62
N ARG A 234 5.13 20.79 8.09
CA ARG A 234 5.24 22.17 7.58
C ARG A 234 5.57 23.17 8.68
N SER A 235 4.95 23.03 9.86
CA SER A 235 5.22 23.90 11.02
C SER A 235 6.67 23.80 11.51
N ARG A 236 7.36 22.69 11.21
CA ARG A 236 8.80 22.50 11.45
C ARG A 236 9.71 22.94 10.29
N GLY A 237 9.15 23.61 9.27
CA GLY A 237 9.90 24.06 8.08
C GLY A 237 10.33 22.92 7.15
N GLN A 238 9.72 21.74 7.25
CA GLN A 238 10.05 20.58 6.43
C GLN A 238 9.08 20.45 5.26
N GLU A 239 9.55 19.94 4.13
CA GLU A 239 8.72 19.65 2.96
C GLU A 239 8.10 18.24 3.11
N PRO A 240 6.78 18.11 3.43
CA PRO A 240 6.19 16.84 3.84
C PRO A 240 6.18 15.78 2.75
N PHE A 241 6.12 16.18 1.47
CA PHE A 241 6.12 15.23 0.36
C PHE A 241 7.42 14.43 0.35
N THR A 242 8.56 15.11 0.47
CA THR A 242 9.89 14.50 0.39
C THR A 242 10.24 13.74 1.67
N VAL A 243 9.97 14.31 2.84
CA VAL A 243 10.43 13.72 4.11
C VAL A 243 9.49 12.63 4.66
N TYR A 244 8.23 12.62 4.23
CA TYR A 244 7.22 11.71 4.79
C TYR A 244 6.43 10.97 3.70
N GLN A 245 5.67 11.67 2.85
CA GLN A 245 4.72 11.01 1.94
C GLN A 245 5.42 10.07 0.95
N LEU A 246 6.49 10.53 0.30
CA LEU A 246 7.24 9.75 -0.68
C LEU A 246 7.86 8.49 -0.06
N PRO A 247 8.63 8.57 1.05
CA PRO A 247 9.12 7.38 1.73
C PRO A 247 8.02 6.41 2.16
N VAL A 248 6.92 6.90 2.76
CA VAL A 248 5.78 6.06 3.17
C VAL A 248 5.17 5.35 1.98
N SER A 249 4.94 6.06 0.87
CA SER A 249 4.40 5.48 -0.36
C SER A 249 5.33 4.44 -0.97
N VAL A 250 6.65 4.66 -0.93
CA VAL A 250 7.62 3.66 -1.38
C VAL A 250 7.56 2.40 -0.51
N LEU A 251 7.44 2.54 0.82
CA LEU A 251 7.29 1.39 1.71
C LEU A 251 6.00 0.60 1.44
N ARG A 252 4.87 1.30 1.26
CA ARG A 252 3.58 0.68 0.90
C ARG A 252 3.65 -0.01 -0.45
N PHE A 253 4.29 0.63 -1.43
CA PHE A 253 4.50 0.05 -2.75
C PHE A 253 5.33 -1.23 -2.68
N ARG A 254 6.45 -1.22 -1.93
CA ARG A 254 7.30 -2.40 -1.68
C ARG A 254 6.55 -3.53 -0.99
N GLN A 255 5.68 -3.19 -0.05
CA GLN A 255 4.78 -4.16 0.55
C GLN A 255 3.97 -4.77 -0.59
N GLY A 256 3.23 -3.93 -1.34
CA GLY A 256 2.39 -4.26 -2.51
C GLY A 256 2.93 -5.34 -3.43
N ILE A 257 4.15 -5.13 -3.90
CA ILE A 257 4.77 -5.99 -4.92
C ILE A 257 5.33 -7.30 -4.35
N GLY A 258 5.62 -7.37 -3.05
CA GLY A 258 6.30 -8.49 -2.41
C GLY A 258 5.44 -9.74 -2.18
N ARG A 259 4.19 -9.76 -2.66
CA ARG A 259 3.28 -10.92 -2.52
C ARG A 259 3.09 -11.70 -3.80
N LEU A 260 3.64 -11.26 -4.93
CA LEU A 260 3.49 -12.02 -6.17
C LEU A 260 4.29 -13.33 -6.09
N ILE A 261 5.58 -13.24 -5.78
CA ILE A 261 6.49 -14.38 -5.68
C ILE A 261 6.76 -14.71 -4.21
N ARG A 262 6.30 -15.88 -3.75
CA ARG A 262 6.45 -16.37 -2.35
C ARG A 262 6.96 -17.80 -2.25
N ARG A 263 6.89 -18.56 -3.32
CA ARG A 263 7.43 -19.92 -3.45
C ARG A 263 8.30 -19.99 -4.70
N ASP A 264 9.20 -20.97 -4.74
CA ASP A 264 10.15 -21.13 -5.85
C ASP A 264 9.46 -21.39 -7.20
N ALA A 265 8.23 -21.93 -7.17
CA ALA A 265 7.42 -22.19 -8.36
C ALA A 265 6.49 -21.03 -8.76
N ASP A 266 6.38 -19.99 -7.92
CA ASP A 266 5.54 -18.84 -8.27
C ASP A 266 6.18 -18.07 -9.42
N TYR A 267 5.35 -17.61 -10.36
CA TYR A 267 5.75 -16.70 -11.42
C TYR A 267 4.71 -15.60 -11.60
N GLY A 268 5.07 -14.49 -12.26
CA GLY A 268 4.07 -13.51 -12.63
C GLY A 268 4.58 -12.14 -13.06
N VAL A 269 3.63 -11.24 -13.31
CA VAL A 269 3.90 -9.87 -13.75
C VAL A 269 3.41 -8.86 -12.72
N ILE A 270 4.27 -7.90 -12.40
CA ILE A 270 3.91 -6.69 -11.64
C ILE A 270 3.76 -5.56 -12.64
N ALA A 271 2.52 -5.14 -12.91
CA ALA A 271 2.20 -4.06 -13.83
C ALA A 271 1.93 -2.75 -13.07
N VAL A 272 2.73 -1.72 -13.32
CA VAL A 272 2.52 -0.37 -12.77
C VAL A 272 1.99 0.55 -13.88
N LEU A 273 0.73 0.95 -13.76
CA LEU A 273 0.02 1.75 -14.78
C LEU A 273 0.04 3.25 -14.52
N ASP A 274 1.05 3.72 -13.80
CA ASP A 274 1.24 5.13 -13.44
C ASP A 274 2.50 5.68 -14.09
N SER A 275 2.34 6.43 -15.18
CA SER A 275 3.48 6.97 -15.93
C SER A 275 4.39 7.89 -15.12
N ARG A 276 3.97 8.37 -13.94
CA ARG A 276 4.81 9.15 -13.02
C ARG A 276 6.02 8.36 -12.51
N ILE A 277 5.95 7.02 -12.45
CA ILE A 277 7.09 6.17 -12.05
C ILE A 277 8.29 6.34 -13.01
N ALA A 278 8.01 6.56 -14.30
CA ALA A 278 9.03 6.79 -15.32
C ALA A 278 9.31 8.28 -15.57
N LYS A 279 8.29 9.14 -15.45
CA LYS A 279 8.37 10.56 -15.87
C LYS A 279 8.76 11.53 -14.76
N LYS A 280 8.63 11.19 -13.47
CA LYS A 280 8.94 12.09 -12.35
C LYS A 280 10.26 11.68 -11.69
N ALA A 281 11.02 12.66 -11.20
CA ALA A 281 12.31 12.42 -10.55
C ALA A 281 12.21 11.46 -9.36
N TYR A 282 11.15 11.58 -8.54
CA TYR A 282 10.89 10.66 -7.43
C TYR A 282 10.56 9.23 -7.88
N GLY A 283 10.17 9.03 -9.13
CA GLY A 283 9.84 7.73 -9.72
C GLY A 283 11.00 6.74 -9.62
N ARG A 284 12.24 7.25 -9.62
CA ARG A 284 13.45 6.45 -9.38
C ARG A 284 13.39 5.64 -8.08
N LEU A 285 12.86 6.18 -6.99
CA LEU A 285 12.75 5.44 -5.72
C LEU A 285 11.79 4.27 -5.82
N PHE A 286 10.71 4.40 -6.60
CA PHE A 286 9.78 3.31 -6.87
C PHE A 286 10.39 2.26 -7.81
N MET A 287 11.10 2.70 -8.86
CA MET A 287 11.83 1.80 -9.77
C MET A 287 12.89 0.98 -9.03
N GLU A 288 13.70 1.62 -8.17
CA GLU A 288 14.70 0.93 -7.33
C GLU A 288 14.06 0.03 -6.26
N SER A 289 12.75 0.19 -6.04
CA SER A 289 11.98 -0.60 -5.08
C SER A 289 11.30 -1.81 -5.71
N LEU A 290 11.22 -1.89 -7.04
CA LEU A 290 10.77 -3.10 -7.74
C LEU A 290 11.66 -4.30 -7.38
N PRO A 291 11.16 -5.53 -7.50
CA PRO A 291 11.99 -6.71 -7.36
C PRO A 291 13.11 -6.72 -8.42
N PRO A 292 14.20 -7.47 -8.21
CA PRO A 292 15.28 -7.60 -9.19
C PRO A 292 14.86 -8.49 -10.37
N ALA A 293 13.85 -8.04 -11.12
CA ALA A 293 13.27 -8.68 -12.30
C ALA A 293 13.52 -7.81 -13.55
N PRO A 294 13.49 -8.38 -14.76
CA PRO A 294 13.50 -7.60 -15.99
C PRO A 294 12.36 -6.58 -16.00
N VAL A 295 12.62 -5.39 -16.56
CA VAL A 295 11.64 -4.31 -16.68
C VAL A 295 11.24 -4.15 -18.14
N ALA A 296 9.95 -4.34 -18.42
CA ALA A 296 9.34 -4.12 -19.71
C ALA A 296 8.58 -2.79 -19.77
N PHE A 297 8.62 -2.15 -20.93
CA PHE A 297 7.92 -0.88 -21.22
C PHE A 297 6.88 -1.01 -22.32
N ASN A 298 6.69 -2.22 -22.88
CA ASN A 298 5.71 -2.53 -23.90
C ASN A 298 4.91 -3.77 -23.48
N LEU A 299 3.67 -3.88 -24.00
CA LEU A 299 2.76 -4.98 -23.67
C LEU A 299 3.20 -6.32 -24.27
N PHE A 300 3.92 -6.29 -25.40
CA PHE A 300 4.37 -7.50 -26.09
C PHE A 300 5.27 -8.38 -25.21
N GLU A 301 6.18 -7.78 -24.43
CA GLU A 301 7.01 -8.52 -23.47
C GLU A 301 6.17 -9.19 -22.37
N VAL A 302 5.05 -8.58 -21.95
CA VAL A 302 4.12 -9.16 -20.96
C VAL A 302 3.43 -10.40 -21.54
N GLN A 303 2.89 -10.27 -22.76
CA GLN A 303 2.24 -11.38 -23.46
C GLN A 303 3.22 -12.53 -23.70
N ARG A 304 4.45 -12.20 -24.12
CA ARG A 304 5.53 -13.18 -24.30
C ARG A 304 5.91 -13.86 -22.99
N PHE A 305 5.96 -13.13 -21.88
CA PHE A 305 6.27 -13.70 -20.57
C PHE A 305 5.24 -14.77 -20.17
N PHE A 306 3.95 -14.47 -20.28
CA PHE A 306 2.88 -15.44 -19.98
C PHE A 306 2.79 -16.57 -21.00
N THR A 307 3.14 -16.35 -22.26
CA THR A 307 3.19 -17.45 -23.25
C THR A 307 4.29 -18.47 -22.95
N ASN A 308 5.38 -18.03 -22.32
CA ASN A 308 6.53 -18.88 -21.99
C ASN A 308 6.40 -19.62 -20.65
N HIS A 309 5.37 -19.33 -19.85
CA HIS A 309 5.14 -19.92 -18.53
C HIS A 309 3.77 -20.61 -18.46
#